data_AF-A0A1Q6WG11-F1
#
_entry.id   AF-A0A1Q6WG11-F1
#
_cell.length_a   1.000
_cell.length_b   1.000
_cell.length_c   1.000
_cell.angle_alpha   90.00
_cell.angle_beta   90.00
_cell.angle_gamma   90.00
#
_symmetry.space_group_name_H-M   'P 1'
#
loop_
_entity.id
_entity.type
_entity.pdbx_description
1 polymer ?
#
loop_
_entity_poly.entity_id
_entity_poly.type
_entity_poly.pdbx_seq_one_letter_code
_entity_poly.pdbx_strand_id
1 'polypeptide(L)'
;MTEAAHPTWRLPPTPALLVALLLIACAEIGGASMVRFKLELARWARGTMLARPEIHGLVGVRDVDEQIMDEALTRFDGGLRLFHMHAEGMGTIVILTTMVAATWAPTPGWRRTLVALLTVGGAGYPLGYLVWAGLIPLRGVEDGKRLAEWLVWIPFGGTTIVAMWLLVGTLALQLRGGSRTAP
;
A
#
# COMPACT_ATOMS: atom_id res chain seq x y z
N MET A 1 -30.65 -28.70 21.95
CA MET A 1 -29.57 -28.35 21.01
C MET A 1 -29.52 -26.84 20.91
N THR A 2 -28.68 -26.18 21.71
CA THR A 2 -28.42 -24.74 21.55
C THR A 2 -27.41 -24.59 20.43
N GLU A 3 -27.88 -24.06 19.30
CA GLU A 3 -27.03 -23.63 18.19
C GLU A 3 -25.91 -22.75 18.75
N ALA A 4 -24.66 -23.12 18.47
CA ALA A 4 -23.51 -22.31 18.87
C ALA A 4 -23.69 -20.92 18.24
N ALA A 5 -23.89 -19.89 19.06
CA ALA A 5 -24.11 -18.54 18.58
C ALA A 5 -22.95 -18.12 17.67
N HIS A 6 -23.19 -18.08 16.37
CA HIS A 6 -22.21 -17.61 15.41
C HIS A 6 -21.88 -16.15 15.74
N PRO A 7 -20.58 -15.77 15.80
CA PRO A 7 -20.23 -14.40 16.12
C PRO A 7 -20.85 -13.46 15.07
N THR A 8 -21.67 -12.52 15.53
CA THR A 8 -22.24 -11.49 14.67
C THR A 8 -21.12 -10.63 14.11
N TRP A 9 -21.03 -10.55 12.79
CA TRP A 9 -20.04 -9.73 12.10
C TRP A 9 -20.18 -8.27 12.51
N ARG A 10 -19.07 -7.70 13.01
CA ARG A 10 -18.99 -6.29 13.37
C ARG A 10 -18.44 -5.49 12.22
N LEU A 11 -18.98 -4.29 12.02
CA LEU A 11 -18.44 -3.31 11.07
C LEU A 11 -16.96 -2.99 11.38
N PRO A 12 -16.17 -2.59 10.37
CA PRO A 12 -14.83 -2.07 10.59
C PRO A 12 -14.88 -0.85 11.52
N PRO A 13 -13.90 -0.68 12.43
CA PRO A 13 -13.82 0.51 13.27
C PRO A 13 -13.79 1.79 12.43
N THR A 14 -14.56 2.81 12.83
CA THR A 14 -14.75 4.05 12.06
C THR A 14 -13.45 4.71 11.58
N PRO A 15 -12.37 4.83 12.41
CA PRO A 15 -11.12 5.40 11.94
C PRO A 15 -10.45 4.57 10.83
N ALA A 16 -10.50 3.23 10.93
CA ALA A 16 -9.95 2.34 9.92
C ALA A 16 -10.74 2.42 8.61
N LEU A 17 -12.07 2.47 8.71
CA LEU A 17 -12.95 2.67 7.56
C LEU A 17 -12.68 4.00 6.86
N LEU A 18 -12.53 5.10 7.61
CA LEU A 18 -12.21 6.41 7.05
C LEU A 18 -10.86 6.37 6.30
N VAL A 19 -9.82 5.81 6.92
CA VAL A 19 -8.50 5.69 6.29
C VAL A 19 -8.57 4.85 5.00
N ALA A 20 -9.28 3.72 5.03
CA ALA A 20 -9.46 2.88 3.86
C ALA A 20 -10.20 3.61 2.71
N LEU A 21 -11.27 4.32 3.02
CA LEU A 21 -12.04 5.09 2.02
C LEU A 21 -11.22 6.25 1.47
N LEU A 22 -10.44 6.95 2.30
CA LEU A 22 -9.52 7.98 1.83
C LEU A 22 -8.46 7.39 0.88
N LEU A 23 -7.91 6.23 1.22
CA LEU A 23 -6.91 5.56 0.38
C LEU A 23 -7.49 5.17 -0.98
N ILE A 24 -8.71 4.61 -1.01
CA ILE A 24 -9.43 4.28 -2.25
C ILE A 24 -9.72 5.56 -3.05
N ALA A 25 -10.23 6.62 -2.41
CA ALA A 25 -10.49 7.88 -3.09
C ALA A 25 -9.21 8.48 -3.70
N CYS A 26 -8.09 8.44 -2.98
CA CYS A 26 -6.79 8.84 -3.52
C CYS A 26 -6.34 7.95 -4.69
N ALA A 27 -6.60 6.66 -4.63
CA ALA A 27 -6.32 5.74 -5.72
C ALA A 27 -7.10 6.11 -6.98
N GLU A 28 -8.41 6.36 -6.87
CA GLU A 28 -9.28 6.76 -7.99
C GLU A 28 -8.84 8.09 -8.61
N ILE A 29 -8.56 9.09 -7.75
CA ILE A 29 -8.05 10.38 -8.21
C ILE A 29 -6.70 10.20 -8.91
N GLY A 30 -5.82 9.35 -8.37
CA GLY A 30 -4.53 9.02 -8.98
C GLY A 30 -4.70 8.35 -10.35
N GLY A 31 -5.58 7.36 -10.44
CA GLY A 31 -5.96 6.67 -11.68
C GLY A 31 -6.47 7.63 -12.75
N ALA A 32 -7.46 8.45 -12.40
CA ALA A 32 -8.03 9.46 -13.28
C ALA A 32 -6.98 10.49 -13.73
N SER A 33 -6.11 10.91 -12.81
CA SER A 33 -5.05 11.88 -13.09
C SER A 33 -4.02 11.33 -14.09
N MET A 34 -3.65 10.05 -13.98
CA MET A 34 -2.73 9.41 -14.93
C MET A 34 -3.30 9.36 -16.35
N VAL A 35 -4.63 9.25 -16.50
CA VAL A 35 -5.28 9.29 -17.82
C VAL A 35 -5.38 10.74 -18.32
N ARG A 36 -5.88 11.65 -17.48
CA ARG A 36 -6.13 13.04 -17.85
C ARG A 36 -4.86 13.82 -18.14
N PHE A 37 -3.81 13.61 -17.36
CA PHE A 37 -2.57 14.39 -17.38
C PHE A 37 -1.35 13.59 -17.84
N LYS A 38 -1.57 12.49 -18.57
CA LYS A 38 -0.50 11.57 -19.00
C LYS A 38 0.67 12.30 -19.67
N LEU A 39 0.36 13.19 -20.61
CA LEU A 39 1.36 13.91 -21.39
C LEU A 39 2.06 14.98 -20.55
N GLU A 40 1.35 15.68 -19.68
CA GLU A 40 1.89 16.68 -18.77
C GLU A 40 2.86 16.03 -17.77
N LEU A 41 2.47 14.90 -17.17
CA LEU A 41 3.30 14.15 -16.22
C LEU A 41 4.57 13.62 -16.88
N ALA A 42 4.47 13.04 -18.07
CA ALA A 42 5.63 12.55 -18.82
C ALA A 42 6.57 13.70 -19.23
N ARG A 43 6.03 14.83 -19.70
CA ARG A 43 6.82 16.02 -20.04
C ARG A 43 7.53 16.60 -18.83
N TRP A 44 6.82 16.73 -17.70
CA TRP A 44 7.38 17.21 -16.45
C TRP A 44 8.51 16.29 -15.95
N ALA A 45 8.28 14.99 -15.91
CA ALA A 45 9.28 14.01 -15.47
C ALA A 45 10.52 14.07 -16.38
N ARG A 46 10.31 14.02 -17.71
CA ARG A 46 11.40 14.09 -18.69
C ARG A 46 12.21 15.39 -18.56
N GLY A 47 11.54 16.54 -18.44
CA GLY A 47 12.24 17.82 -18.27
C GLY A 47 13.05 17.88 -16.97
N THR A 48 12.51 17.30 -15.90
CA THR A 48 13.18 17.24 -14.58
C THR A 48 14.42 16.34 -14.61
N MET A 49 14.35 15.23 -15.34
CA MET A 49 15.46 14.28 -15.57
C MET A 49 16.56 14.89 -16.45
N LEU A 50 16.19 15.51 -17.57
CA LEU A 50 17.14 16.17 -18.48
C LEU A 50 17.89 17.33 -17.82
N ALA A 51 17.28 17.97 -16.81
CA ALA A 51 17.94 19.00 -16.01
C ALA A 51 18.96 18.43 -15.00
N ARG A 52 19.10 17.11 -14.88
CA ARG A 52 19.97 16.39 -13.92
C ARG A 52 20.67 15.19 -14.58
N PRO A 53 21.42 15.40 -15.68
CA PRO A 53 22.00 14.32 -16.47
C PRO A 53 22.90 13.39 -15.64
N GLU A 54 23.65 13.93 -14.68
CA GLU A 54 24.55 13.18 -13.80
C GLU A 54 23.83 12.18 -12.87
N ILE A 55 22.59 12.47 -12.47
CA ILE A 55 21.79 11.58 -11.62
C ILE A 55 21.28 10.39 -12.42
N HIS A 56 20.95 10.64 -13.69
CA HIS A 56 20.37 9.65 -14.60
C HIS A 56 21.43 8.94 -15.45
N GLY A 57 22.71 9.31 -15.33
CA GLY A 57 23.79 8.69 -16.10
C GLY A 57 23.76 9.05 -17.60
N LEU A 58 23.22 10.21 -17.96
CA LEU A 58 23.18 10.67 -19.35
C LEU A 58 24.58 11.10 -19.79
N VAL A 59 25.01 10.59 -20.95
CA VAL A 59 26.37 10.76 -21.48
C VAL A 59 26.43 11.70 -22.70
N GLY A 60 25.29 12.21 -23.16
CA GLY A 60 25.18 13.11 -24.32
C GLY A 60 25.14 12.36 -25.66
N VAL A 61 25.11 11.03 -25.65
CA VAL A 61 24.95 10.21 -26.86
C VAL A 61 23.49 9.86 -27.01
N ARG A 62 22.84 10.44 -28.03
CA ARG A 62 21.39 10.38 -28.23
C ARG A 62 20.80 8.97 -28.07
N ASP A 63 21.34 7.99 -28.77
CA ASP A 63 20.77 6.64 -28.80
C ASP A 63 20.91 5.91 -27.43
N VAL A 64 21.96 6.25 -26.66
CA VAL A 64 22.18 5.71 -25.32
C VAL A 64 21.27 6.42 -24.31
N ASP A 65 21.25 7.75 -24.35
CA ASP A 65 20.47 8.57 -23.43
C ASP A 65 18.97 8.33 -23.62
N GLU A 66 18.50 8.11 -24.86
CA GLU A 66 17.09 7.81 -25.14
C GLU A 66 16.66 6.51 -24.46
N GLN A 67 17.48 5.46 -24.52
CA GLN A 67 17.19 4.19 -23.85
C GLN A 67 17.11 4.35 -22.32
N ILE A 68 18.07 5.06 -21.72
CA ILE A 68 18.10 5.32 -20.28
C ILE A 68 16.87 6.12 -19.85
N MET A 69 16.54 7.16 -20.60
CA MET A 69 15.40 8.04 -20.35
C MET A 69 14.07 7.29 -20.46
N ASP A 70 13.91 6.44 -21.48
CA ASP A 70 12.70 5.66 -21.68
C ASP A 70 12.49 4.63 -20.57
N GLU A 71 13.56 3.99 -20.08
CA GLU A 71 13.46 3.14 -18.90
C GLU A 71 13.01 3.95 -17.68
N ALA A 72 13.65 5.07 -17.39
CA ALA A 72 13.32 5.90 -16.23
C ALA A 72 11.86 6.41 -16.28
N LEU A 73 11.39 6.85 -17.45
CA LEU A 73 10.00 7.27 -17.67
C LEU A 73 9.01 6.10 -17.53
N THR A 74 9.38 4.91 -18.00
CA THR A 74 8.58 3.70 -17.82
C THR A 74 8.45 3.32 -16.34
N ARG A 75 9.53 3.44 -15.55
CA ARG A 75 9.51 3.20 -14.10
C ARG A 75 8.67 4.24 -13.37
N PHE A 76 8.76 5.51 -13.78
CA PHE A 76 7.94 6.59 -13.25
C PHE A 76 6.44 6.32 -13.43
N ASP A 77 6.01 6.04 -14.66
CA ASP A 77 4.62 5.68 -14.97
C ASP A 77 4.20 4.39 -14.24
N GLY A 78 5.09 3.40 -14.20
CA GLY A 78 4.90 2.17 -13.45
C GLY A 78 4.65 2.40 -11.96
N GLY A 79 5.40 3.30 -11.32
CA GLY A 79 5.21 3.65 -9.91
C GLY A 79 3.84 4.28 -9.65
N LEU A 80 3.36 5.18 -10.51
CA LEU A 80 2.03 5.77 -10.38
C LEU A 80 0.91 4.73 -10.55
N ARG A 81 1.05 3.82 -11.51
CA ARG A 81 0.10 2.71 -11.71
C ARG A 81 0.08 1.75 -10.53
N LEU A 82 1.26 1.42 -9.99
CA LEU A 82 1.37 0.56 -8.82
C LEU A 82 0.75 1.22 -7.59
N PHE A 83 0.92 2.54 -7.40
CA PHE A 83 0.20 3.28 -6.35
C PHE A 83 -1.31 3.12 -6.50
N HIS A 84 -1.86 3.42 -7.68
CA HIS A 84 -3.30 3.30 -7.94
C HIS A 84 -3.83 1.90 -7.60
N MET A 85 -3.26 0.84 -8.18
CA MET A 85 -3.73 -0.53 -7.97
C MET A 85 -3.59 -0.98 -6.51
N HIS A 86 -2.45 -0.67 -5.86
CA HIS A 86 -2.22 -1.10 -4.49
C HIS A 86 -2.99 -0.29 -3.47
N ALA A 87 -3.21 1.02 -3.69
CA ALA A 87 -4.01 1.84 -2.79
C ALA A 87 -5.48 1.39 -2.78
N GLU A 88 -6.04 1.11 -3.96
CA GLU A 88 -7.40 0.58 -4.10
C GLU A 88 -7.54 -0.80 -3.43
N GLY A 89 -6.63 -1.71 -3.75
CA GLY A 89 -6.60 -3.06 -3.17
C GLY A 89 -6.40 -3.04 -1.65
N MET A 90 -5.44 -2.26 -1.15
CA MET A 90 -5.15 -2.20 0.28
C MET A 90 -6.26 -1.53 1.09
N GLY A 91 -6.98 -0.54 0.55
CA GLY A 91 -8.16 0.02 1.21
C GLY A 91 -9.22 -1.07 1.46
N THR A 92 -9.46 -1.92 0.47
CA THR A 92 -10.36 -3.08 0.59
C THR A 92 -9.85 -4.08 1.63
N ILE A 93 -8.56 -4.40 1.61
CA ILE A 93 -7.95 -5.30 2.59
C ILE A 93 -8.06 -4.75 4.02
N VAL A 94 -7.84 -3.45 4.24
CA VAL A 94 -7.99 -2.82 5.56
C VAL A 94 -9.43 -2.94 6.06
N ILE A 95 -10.44 -2.68 5.23
CA ILE A 95 -11.85 -2.85 5.59
C ILE A 95 -12.10 -4.30 6.05
N LEU A 96 -11.77 -5.27 5.22
CA LEU A 96 -12.04 -6.69 5.49
C LEU A 96 -11.32 -7.17 6.75
N THR A 97 -10.01 -6.94 6.83
CA THR A 97 -9.19 -7.46 7.93
C THR A 97 -9.51 -6.81 9.26
N THR A 98 -9.86 -5.52 9.29
CA THR A 98 -10.27 -4.84 10.51
C THR A 98 -11.68 -5.24 10.95
N MET A 99 -12.56 -5.61 10.02
CA MET A 99 -13.85 -6.24 10.30
C MET A 99 -13.67 -7.62 10.97
N VAL A 100 -12.74 -8.44 10.46
CA VAL A 100 -12.37 -9.72 11.08
C VAL A 100 -11.77 -9.48 12.48
N ALA A 101 -10.83 -8.55 12.62
CA ALA A 101 -10.22 -8.22 13.90
C ALA A 101 -11.27 -7.71 14.92
N ALA A 102 -12.21 -6.89 14.49
CA ALA A 102 -13.28 -6.37 15.34
C ALA A 102 -14.19 -7.48 15.88
N THR A 103 -14.44 -8.49 15.05
CA THR A 103 -15.33 -9.63 15.33
C THR A 103 -14.66 -10.68 16.20
N TRP A 104 -13.42 -11.05 15.89
CA TRP A 104 -12.76 -12.25 16.43
C TRP A 104 -11.64 -11.99 17.46
N ALA A 105 -11.22 -10.73 17.68
CA ALA A 105 -10.18 -10.48 18.67
C ALA A 105 -10.66 -10.81 20.10
N PRO A 106 -9.88 -11.57 20.89
CA PRO A 106 -10.27 -12.04 22.22
C PRO A 106 -10.46 -10.93 23.24
N THR A 107 -9.71 -9.83 23.10
CA THR A 107 -9.72 -8.72 24.06
C THR A 107 -9.78 -7.37 23.36
N PRO A 108 -10.31 -6.32 24.02
CA PRO A 108 -10.33 -4.97 23.48
C PRO A 108 -8.92 -4.42 23.20
N GLY A 109 -7.92 -4.80 24.01
CA GLY A 109 -6.52 -4.42 23.81
C GLY A 109 -5.97 -5.02 22.51
N TRP A 110 -6.11 -6.34 22.34
CA TRP A 110 -5.64 -7.04 21.15
C TRP A 110 -6.34 -6.58 19.88
N ARG A 111 -7.65 -6.32 19.95
CA ARG A 111 -8.42 -5.71 18.88
C ARG A 111 -7.81 -4.39 18.42
N ARG A 112 -7.53 -3.48 19.37
CA ARG A 112 -6.92 -2.17 19.06
C ARG A 112 -5.57 -2.32 18.39
N THR A 113 -4.72 -3.23 18.89
CA THR A 113 -3.41 -3.52 18.29
C THR A 113 -3.54 -4.01 16.86
N LEU A 114 -4.36 -5.05 16.61
CA LEU A 114 -4.57 -5.58 15.26
C LEU A 114 -5.11 -4.52 14.31
N VAL A 115 -6.15 -3.78 14.73
CA VAL A 115 -6.74 -2.71 13.92
C VAL A 115 -5.70 -1.63 13.59
N ALA A 116 -4.89 -1.20 14.57
CA ALA A 116 -3.86 -0.20 14.34
C ALA A 116 -2.79 -0.69 13.36
N LEU A 117 -2.26 -1.90 13.55
CA LEU A 117 -1.22 -2.46 12.67
C LEU A 117 -1.74 -2.66 11.25
N LEU A 118 -2.93 -3.23 11.08
CA LEU A 118 -3.56 -3.44 9.77
C LEU A 118 -3.83 -2.12 9.06
N THR A 119 -4.34 -1.12 9.78
CA THR A 119 -4.67 0.20 9.21
C THR A 119 -3.40 0.96 8.82
N VAL A 120 -2.43 1.08 9.72
CA VAL A 120 -1.20 1.85 9.49
C VAL A 120 -0.32 1.17 8.45
N GLY A 121 -0.09 -0.14 8.59
CA GLY A 121 0.67 -0.90 7.61
C GLY A 121 -0.01 -0.88 6.24
N GLY A 122 -1.31 -1.15 6.21
CA GLY A 122 -2.06 -1.25 4.96
C GLY A 122 -2.17 0.07 4.21
N ALA A 123 -2.38 1.18 4.91
CA ALA A 123 -2.43 2.51 4.30
C ALA A 123 -1.06 3.05 3.92
N GLY A 124 -0.02 2.75 4.70
CA GLY A 124 1.33 3.25 4.44
C GLY A 124 2.01 2.55 3.26
N TYR A 125 1.77 1.26 3.07
CA TYR A 125 2.48 0.47 2.04
C TYR A 125 2.33 1.02 0.61
N PRO A 126 1.12 1.35 0.10
CA PRO A 126 0.96 1.89 -1.25
C PRO A 126 1.68 3.22 -1.48
N LEU A 127 1.84 4.05 -0.42
CA LEU A 127 2.52 5.34 -0.52
C LEU A 127 3.98 5.20 -0.97
N GLY A 128 4.60 4.03 -0.76
CA GLY A 128 5.96 3.76 -1.21
C GLY A 128 6.09 3.87 -2.74
N TYR A 129 5.06 3.47 -3.48
CA TYR A 129 5.05 3.60 -4.94
C TYR A 129 4.93 5.06 -5.40
N LEU A 130 4.13 5.86 -4.69
CA LEU A 130 4.00 7.29 -4.98
C LEU A 130 5.29 8.05 -4.66
N VAL A 131 5.91 7.74 -3.50
CA VAL A 131 7.21 8.28 -3.11
C VAL A 131 8.27 7.90 -4.13
N TRP A 132 8.34 6.63 -4.52
CA TRP A 132 9.29 6.17 -5.53
C TRP A 132 9.09 6.87 -6.87
N ALA A 133 7.86 6.94 -7.38
CA ALA A 133 7.54 7.66 -8.61
C ALA A 133 7.98 9.13 -8.53
N GLY A 134 7.67 9.82 -7.43
CA GLY A 134 8.09 11.22 -7.23
C GLY A 134 9.61 11.40 -7.13
N LEU A 135 10.33 10.41 -6.59
CA LEU A 135 11.78 10.45 -6.45
C LEU A 135 12.51 10.14 -7.75
N ILE A 136 11.96 9.33 -8.64
CA ILE A 136 12.63 8.92 -9.89
C ILE A 136 13.17 10.15 -10.65
N PRO A 137 12.38 11.18 -11.02
CA PRO A 137 12.91 12.32 -11.76
C PRO A 137 13.99 13.12 -11.01
N LEU A 138 14.00 13.05 -9.68
CA LEU A 138 14.85 13.88 -8.80
C LEU A 138 16.13 13.18 -8.35
N ARG A 139 16.11 11.86 -8.18
CA ARG A 139 17.16 11.05 -7.56
C ARG A 139 17.55 9.81 -8.37
N GLY A 140 16.93 9.60 -9.52
CA GLY A 140 17.14 8.39 -10.30
C GLY A 140 16.34 7.20 -9.77
N VAL A 141 16.38 6.10 -10.51
CA VAL A 141 15.53 4.92 -10.26
C VAL A 141 16.00 4.18 -9.00
N GLU A 142 17.30 3.93 -8.89
CA GLU A 142 17.92 3.10 -7.87
C GLU A 142 17.90 3.76 -6.49
N ASP A 143 18.34 5.01 -6.39
CA ASP A 143 18.36 5.73 -5.10
C ASP A 143 16.93 6.04 -4.63
N GLY A 144 16.06 6.44 -5.56
CA GLY A 144 14.63 6.60 -5.28
C GLY A 144 14.01 5.32 -4.74
N LYS A 145 14.33 4.17 -5.33
CA LYS A 145 13.84 2.85 -4.88
C LYS A 145 14.36 2.52 -3.48
N ARG A 146 15.66 2.70 -3.24
CA ARG A 146 16.28 2.46 -1.94
C ARG A 146 15.61 3.26 -0.82
N LEU A 147 15.31 4.53 -1.06
CA LEU A 147 14.62 5.37 -0.09
C LEU A 147 13.18 4.90 0.16
N ALA A 148 12.44 4.59 -0.91
CA ALA A 148 11.08 4.06 -0.79
C ALA A 148 11.04 2.72 -0.04
N GLU A 149 12.01 1.84 -0.26
CA GLU A 149 12.17 0.57 0.45
C GLU A 149 12.34 0.77 1.95
N TRP A 150 13.36 1.53 2.35
CA TRP A 150 13.72 1.66 3.76
C TRP A 150 12.73 2.53 4.55
N LEU A 151 12.21 3.58 3.94
CA LEU A 151 11.35 4.54 4.64
C LEU A 151 9.87 4.14 4.59
N VAL A 152 9.45 3.34 3.61
CA VAL A 152 8.03 3.06 3.38
C VAL A 152 7.73 1.56 3.25
N TRP A 153 8.22 0.88 2.21
CA TRP A 153 7.77 -0.50 1.96
C TRP A 153 8.15 -1.48 3.06
N ILE A 154 9.39 -1.44 3.58
CA ILE A 154 9.83 -2.33 4.66
C ILE A 154 9.01 -2.08 5.94
N PRO A 155 8.93 -0.86 6.50
CA PRO A 155 8.21 -0.64 7.75
C PRO A 155 6.71 -0.92 7.61
N PHE A 156 6.04 -0.40 6.58
CA PHE A 156 4.57 -0.55 6.45
C PHE A 156 4.15 -1.90 5.86
N GLY A 157 4.87 -2.39 4.85
CA GLY A 157 4.65 -3.72 4.28
C GLY A 157 4.96 -4.82 5.29
N GLY A 158 6.09 -4.71 6.00
CA GLY A 158 6.44 -5.63 7.10
C GLY A 158 5.40 -5.62 8.22
N THR A 159 4.93 -4.43 8.63
CA THR A 159 3.83 -4.30 9.60
C THR A 159 2.57 -5.02 9.14
N THR A 160 2.19 -4.85 7.88
CA THR A 160 1.01 -5.50 7.29
C THR A 160 1.14 -7.02 7.31
N ILE A 161 2.29 -7.55 6.89
CA ILE A 161 2.56 -8.99 6.86
C ILE A 161 2.46 -9.57 8.28
N VAL A 162 3.13 -8.96 9.26
CA VAL A 162 3.08 -9.40 10.65
C VAL A 162 1.65 -9.34 11.18
N ALA A 163 0.93 -8.23 10.95
CA ALA A 163 -0.45 -8.07 11.40
C ALA A 163 -1.40 -9.13 10.82
N MET A 164 -1.22 -9.48 9.55
CA MET A 164 -2.02 -10.53 8.90
C MET A 164 -1.77 -11.89 9.55
N TRP A 165 -0.52 -12.25 9.82
CA TRP A 165 -0.20 -13.50 10.52
C TRP A 165 -0.75 -13.53 11.95
N LEU A 166 -0.70 -12.41 12.67
CA LEU A 166 -1.33 -12.30 13.98
C LEU A 166 -2.86 -12.45 13.92
N LEU A 167 -3.50 -11.90 12.88
CA LEU A 167 -4.94 -12.04 12.65
C LEU A 167 -5.31 -13.50 12.35
N VAL A 168 -4.54 -14.19 11.49
CA VAL A 168 -4.70 -15.62 11.19
C VAL A 168 -4.54 -16.46 12.46
N GLY A 169 -3.50 -16.21 13.24
CA GLY A 169 -3.28 -16.91 14.52
C GLY A 169 -4.44 -16.69 15.49
N THR A 170 -4.96 -15.46 15.57
CA THR A 170 -6.12 -15.12 16.39
C THR A 170 -7.34 -15.93 15.97
N LEU A 171 -7.65 -15.96 14.67
CA LEU A 171 -8.78 -16.70 14.14
C LEU A 171 -8.65 -18.21 14.39
N ALA A 172 -7.47 -18.79 14.14
CA ALA A 172 -7.21 -20.20 14.36
C ALA A 172 -7.39 -20.62 15.83
N LEU A 173 -6.95 -19.77 16.78
CA LEU A 173 -7.14 -20.02 18.21
C LEU A 173 -8.62 -19.94 18.61
N GLN A 174 -9.38 -18.98 18.08
CA GLN A 174 -10.81 -18.86 18.36
C GLN A 174 -11.61 -20.06 17.82
N LEU A 175 -11.31 -20.51 16.60
CA LEU A 175 -11.96 -21.68 16.00
C LEU A 175 -11.64 -22.99 16.76
N ARG A 176 -10.42 -23.11 17.32
CA ARG A 176 -10.04 -24.24 18.20
C ARG A 176 -10.67 -24.15 19.59
N GLY A 177 -10.86 -22.94 20.11
CA GLY A 177 -11.51 -22.70 21.41
C GLY A 177 -13.00 -23.01 21.36
N GLY A 178 -13.70 -22.57 20.30
CA GLY A 178 -15.14 -22.82 20.12
C GLY A 178 -15.51 -24.28 19.88
N SER A 179 -14.58 -25.10 19.37
CA SER A 179 -14.77 -26.55 19.20
C SER A 179 -14.52 -27.37 20.47
N ARG A 180 -13.97 -26.77 21.55
CA ARG A 180 -13.71 -27.44 22.83
C ARG A 180 -14.82 -27.30 23.87
N THR A 181 -15.89 -26.56 23.57
CA THR A 181 -17.03 -26.32 24.47
C THR A 181 -18.33 -26.96 23.98
N ALA A 182 -18.25 -28.02 23.18
CA ALA A 182 -19.40 -28.87 22.86
C ALA A 182 -19.36 -30.11 23.79
N PRO A 183 -20.34 -30.28 24.69
CA PRO A 183 -20.48 -31.51 25.49
C PRO A 183 -20.90 -32.70 24.63
#